data_AF-A0A4Q5TPU4-F1
#
_entry.id   AF-A0A4Q5TPU4-F1
#
_cell.length_a   1.000
_cell.length_b   1.000
_cell.length_c   1.000
_cell.angle_alpha   90.00
_cell.angle_beta   90.00
_cell.angle_gamma   90.00
#
_symmetry.space_group_name_H-M   'P 1'
#
loop_
_entity.id
_entity.type
_entity.pdbx_description
1 polymer ?
#
loop_
_entity_poly.entity_id
_entity_poly.type
_entity_poly.pdbx_seq_one_letter_code
_entity_poly.pdbx_strand_id
1 'polypeptide(L)'
;MQRILASILLFAMLGQTFNQGWSYLNYLIEKKAYIARCENKARPQLHCDGKCVLMKRMLEQEKKERGQAPELKLTAKGDIISSRSFFTTSFQGIETSQADRFVQSTIGSPVSRASSLFHPPNFV
;
A
#
# COMPACT_ATOMS: atom_id res chain seq x y z
N MET A 1 13.22 8.68 -27.14
CA MET A 1 12.74 7.42 -26.54
C MET A 1 12.14 7.60 -25.16
N GLN A 2 12.90 8.03 -24.14
CA GLN A 2 12.39 8.13 -22.75
C GLN A 2 11.16 9.02 -22.57
N ARG A 3 11.08 10.16 -23.28
CA ARG A 3 9.93 11.08 -23.21
C ARG A 3 8.64 10.49 -23.80
N ILE A 4 8.76 9.68 -24.84
CA ILE A 4 7.63 8.96 -25.49
C ILE A 4 7.13 7.87 -24.55
N LEU A 5 8.06 7.16 -23.90
CA LEU A 5 7.72 6.11 -22.95
C LEU A 5 7.01 6.70 -21.72
N ALA A 6 7.48 7.84 -21.21
CA ALA A 6 6.82 8.58 -20.13
C ALA A 6 5.42 9.06 -20.52
N SER A 7 5.24 9.59 -21.75
CA SER A 7 3.92 10.02 -22.21
C SER A 7 2.95 8.85 -22.35
N ILE A 8 3.40 7.70 -22.88
CA ILE A 8 2.56 6.49 -22.99
C ILE A 8 2.12 6.02 -21.60
N LEU A 9 3.03 6.02 -20.63
CA LEU A 9 2.74 5.59 -19.26
C LEU A 9 1.73 6.52 -18.57
N LEU A 10 1.85 7.84 -18.80
CA LEU A 10 0.89 8.84 -18.32
C LEU A 10 -0.51 8.59 -18.88
N PHE A 11 -0.64 8.39 -20.20
CA PHE A 11 -1.93 8.11 -20.83
C PHE A 11 -2.52 6.77 -20.38
N ALA A 12 -1.69 5.75 -20.15
CA ALA A 12 -2.13 4.46 -19.65
C ALA A 12 -2.77 4.58 -18.24
N MET A 13 -2.16 5.35 -17.33
CA MET A 13 -2.75 5.59 -16.01
C MET A 13 -4.03 6.42 -16.08
N LEU A 14 -4.09 7.43 -16.95
CA LEU A 14 -5.33 8.19 -17.17
C LEU A 14 -6.43 7.30 -17.73
N GLY A 15 -6.10 6.40 -18.66
CA GLY A 15 -7.00 5.44 -19.28
C GLY A 15 -7.65 4.48 -18.27
N GLN A 16 -6.91 4.05 -17.24
CA GLN A 16 -7.42 3.15 -16.19
C GLN A 16 -8.63 3.73 -15.44
N THR A 17 -8.76 5.07 -15.37
CA THR A 17 -9.88 5.74 -14.69
C THR A 17 -11.21 5.54 -15.42
N PHE A 18 -11.20 5.22 -16.72
CA PHE A 18 -12.41 5.16 -17.55
C PHE A 18 -13.10 3.79 -17.58
N ASN A 19 -12.75 2.86 -16.68
CA ASN A 19 -13.26 1.49 -16.71
C ASN A 19 -14.81 1.42 -16.65
N GLN A 20 -15.44 2.32 -15.88
CA GLN A 20 -16.91 2.44 -15.82
C GLN A 20 -17.53 3.20 -17.01
N GLY A 21 -16.77 4.06 -17.68
CA GLY A 21 -17.26 4.90 -18.78
C GLY A 21 -17.68 4.10 -20.00
N TRP A 22 -16.89 3.06 -20.34
CA TRP A 22 -17.21 2.14 -21.43
C TRP A 22 -18.58 1.47 -21.27
N SER A 23 -18.87 1.08 -20.04
CA SER A 23 -20.06 0.32 -19.66
C SER A 23 -21.32 1.21 -19.74
N TYR A 24 -21.19 2.51 -19.47
CA TYR A 24 -22.24 3.52 -19.72
C TYR A 24 -22.43 3.85 -21.20
N LEU A 25 -21.34 3.98 -21.98
CA LEU A 25 -21.41 4.18 -23.43
C LEU A 25 -22.18 3.06 -24.12
N ASN A 26 -21.93 1.82 -23.72
CA ASN A 26 -22.66 0.67 -24.25
C ASN A 26 -24.18 0.74 -23.96
N TYR A 27 -24.56 1.24 -22.79
CA TYR A 27 -25.98 1.50 -22.47
C TYR A 27 -26.61 2.57 -23.38
N LEU A 28 -25.85 3.61 -23.73
CA LEU A 28 -26.36 4.64 -24.64
C LEU A 28 -26.53 4.13 -26.07
N ILE A 29 -25.56 3.37 -26.58
CA ILE A 29 -25.59 2.80 -27.94
C ILE A 29 -26.73 1.75 -28.04
N GLU A 30 -26.84 0.85 -27.07
CA GLU A 30 -27.79 -0.26 -27.09
C GLU A 30 -29.02 -0.05 -26.19
N LYS A 31 -29.44 1.19 -25.96
CA LYS A 31 -30.52 1.52 -24.99
C LYS A 31 -31.78 0.67 -25.17
N LYS A 32 -32.17 0.36 -26.42
CA LYS A 32 -33.34 -0.49 -26.73
C LYS A 32 -33.21 -1.90 -26.14
N ALA A 33 -32.02 -2.50 -26.18
CA ALA A 33 -31.78 -3.83 -25.62
C ALA A 33 -31.88 -3.82 -24.07
N TYR A 34 -31.40 -2.76 -23.44
CA TYR A 34 -31.52 -2.57 -21.98
C TYR A 34 -32.98 -2.36 -21.55
N ILE A 35 -33.75 -1.57 -22.29
CA ILE A 35 -35.19 -1.41 -22.06
C ILE A 35 -35.92 -2.74 -22.26
N ALA A 36 -35.56 -3.51 -23.29
CA ALA A 36 -36.16 -4.82 -23.55
C ALA A 36 -35.94 -5.82 -22.41
N ARG A 37 -34.81 -5.75 -21.71
CA ARG A 37 -34.47 -6.61 -20.55
C ARG A 37 -34.83 -6.00 -19.19
N CYS A 38 -35.50 -4.86 -19.16
CA CYS A 38 -35.89 -4.17 -17.93
C CYS A 38 -36.91 -5.01 -17.14
N GLU A 39 -36.70 -5.16 -15.82
CA GLU A 39 -37.63 -5.85 -14.92
C GLU A 39 -38.81 -4.97 -14.50
N ASN A 40 -38.59 -3.65 -14.44
CA ASN A 40 -39.58 -2.67 -13.98
C ASN A 40 -40.54 -2.20 -15.09
N LYS A 41 -40.73 -2.98 -16.15
CA LYS A 41 -41.65 -2.61 -17.26
C LYS A 41 -43.07 -2.36 -16.80
N ALA A 42 -43.53 -3.12 -15.80
CA ALA A 42 -44.86 -2.98 -15.22
C ALA A 42 -45.03 -1.72 -14.35
N ARG A 43 -43.96 -0.96 -14.08
CA ARG A 43 -43.98 0.25 -13.24
C ARG A 43 -43.37 1.45 -13.99
N PRO A 44 -44.09 2.01 -14.97
CA PRO A 44 -43.59 3.14 -15.77
C PRO A 44 -43.30 4.40 -14.93
N GLN A 45 -43.94 4.50 -13.76
CA GLN A 45 -43.81 5.62 -12.81
C GLN A 45 -42.37 5.76 -12.25
N LEU A 46 -41.57 4.69 -12.31
CA LEU A 46 -40.19 4.66 -11.83
C LEU A 46 -39.16 5.20 -12.83
N HIS A 47 -39.56 5.45 -14.08
CA HIS A 47 -38.70 5.97 -15.16
C HIS A 47 -37.34 5.25 -15.24
N CYS A 48 -37.39 3.92 -15.17
CA CYS A 48 -36.20 3.07 -15.04
C CYS A 48 -35.38 3.02 -16.33
N ASP A 49 -36.02 3.02 -17.50
CA ASP A 49 -35.36 3.04 -18.83
C ASP A 49 -34.27 1.96 -19.04
N GLY A 50 -34.35 0.83 -18.35
CA GLY A 50 -33.33 -0.24 -18.43
C GLY A 50 -32.10 -0.02 -17.54
N LYS A 51 -32.06 1.04 -16.72
CA LYS A 51 -30.98 1.32 -15.75
C LYS A 51 -30.81 0.21 -14.71
N CYS A 52 -31.86 -0.54 -14.39
CA CYS A 52 -31.77 -1.71 -13.50
C CYS A 52 -30.80 -2.78 -14.03
N VAL A 53 -30.83 -3.04 -15.34
CA VAL A 53 -29.94 -4.01 -15.99
C VAL A 53 -28.51 -3.49 -16.01
N LEU A 54 -28.31 -2.19 -16.28
CA LEU A 54 -27.01 -1.55 -16.21
C LEU A 54 -26.39 -1.71 -14.82
N MET A 55 -27.14 -1.38 -13.77
CA MET A 55 -26.70 -1.51 -12.39
C MET A 55 -26.33 -2.96 -12.03
N LYS A 56 -27.12 -3.94 -12.45
CA LYS A 56 -26.79 -5.36 -12.23
C LYS A 56 -25.48 -5.77 -12.88
N ARG A 57 -25.23 -5.34 -14.13
CA ARG A 57 -23.96 -5.63 -14.83
C ARG A 57 -22.76 -4.99 -14.15
N MET A 58 -22.89 -3.74 -13.70
CA MET A 58 -21.82 -3.05 -12.95
C MET A 58 -21.50 -3.78 -11.65
N LEU A 59 -22.54 -4.20 -10.91
CA LEU A 59 -22.38 -4.93 -9.66
C LEU A 59 -21.78 -6.33 -9.86
N GLU A 60 -22.11 -7.00 -10.97
CA GLU A 60 -21.49 -8.28 -11.32
C GLU A 60 -20.01 -8.10 -11.72
N GLN A 61 -19.69 -7.05 -12.47
CA GLN A 61 -18.31 -6.71 -12.81
C GLN A 61 -17.50 -6.36 -11.56
N GLU A 62 -18.05 -5.53 -10.68
CA GLU A 62 -17.42 -5.16 -9.40
C GLU A 62 -17.24 -6.39 -8.50
N LYS A 63 -18.19 -7.32 -8.47
CA LYS A 63 -18.03 -8.60 -7.75
C LYS A 63 -16.95 -9.49 -8.38
N LYS A 64 -16.80 -9.50 -9.71
CA LYS A 64 -15.71 -10.23 -10.39
C LYS A 64 -14.34 -9.59 -10.13
N GLU A 65 -14.30 -8.27 -10.00
CA GLU A 65 -13.10 -7.50 -9.66
C GLU A 65 -12.74 -7.61 -8.17
N ARG A 66 -13.72 -7.60 -7.26
CA ARG A 66 -13.49 -7.76 -5.81
C ARG A 66 -13.30 -9.21 -5.37
N GLY A 67 -13.99 -10.15 -6.03
CA GLY A 67 -13.85 -11.59 -5.82
C GLY A 67 -12.55 -12.15 -6.41
N GLN A 68 -11.96 -11.45 -7.39
CA GLN A 68 -10.54 -11.53 -7.67
C GLN A 68 -9.82 -10.57 -6.71
N ALA A 69 -9.67 -10.95 -5.45
CA ALA A 69 -8.72 -10.24 -4.60
C ALA A 69 -7.39 -10.10 -5.39
N PRO A 70 -6.75 -8.92 -5.43
CA PRO A 70 -5.40 -8.77 -5.96
C PRO A 70 -4.36 -9.46 -5.05
N GLU A 71 -4.78 -10.43 -4.25
CA GLU A 71 -3.90 -11.41 -3.63
C GLU A 71 -3.49 -12.41 -4.71
N LEU A 72 -2.18 -12.47 -4.98
CA LEU A 72 -1.54 -13.56 -5.72
C LEU A 72 -1.72 -13.66 -7.25
N LYS A 73 -1.61 -12.56 -8.01
CA LYS A 73 -1.01 -12.66 -9.37
C LYS A 73 0.40 -12.12 -9.48
N LEU A 74 0.90 -11.45 -8.43
CA LEU A 74 2.31 -11.08 -8.31
C LEU A 74 3.19 -12.20 -7.71
N THR A 75 2.59 -13.22 -7.11
CA THR A 75 3.31 -14.35 -6.48
C THR A 75 3.34 -15.62 -7.32
N ALA A 76 2.58 -15.68 -8.43
CA ALA A 76 2.62 -16.83 -9.34
C ALA A 76 3.82 -16.80 -10.30
N LYS A 77 4.53 -15.67 -10.37
CA LYS A 77 5.91 -15.62 -10.83
C LYS A 77 6.77 -15.29 -9.62
N GLY A 78 7.16 -16.33 -8.90
CA GLY A 78 8.28 -16.25 -7.98
C GLY A 78 9.55 -16.00 -8.79
N ASP A 79 9.70 -14.77 -9.31
CA ASP A 79 11.01 -14.27 -9.65
C ASP A 79 11.74 -14.18 -8.32
N ILE A 80 12.80 -14.95 -8.19
CA ILE A 80 13.68 -14.95 -7.03
C ILE A 80 14.35 -13.56 -7.00
N ILE A 81 13.73 -12.58 -6.32
CA ILE A 81 14.27 -11.22 -6.19
C ILE A 81 15.51 -11.20 -5.27
N SER A 82 15.79 -12.30 -4.56
CA SER A 82 16.95 -12.41 -3.67
C SER A 82 17.86 -13.57 -4.07
N SER A 83 18.82 -13.29 -4.96
CA SER A 83 20.02 -14.11 -5.12
C SER A 83 21.00 -13.81 -4.00
N ARG A 84 21.75 -14.82 -3.51
CA ARG A 84 22.85 -14.64 -2.55
C ARG A 84 23.92 -13.64 -3.02
N SER A 85 23.92 -13.26 -4.29
CA SER A 85 24.80 -12.26 -4.90
C SER A 85 24.46 -10.80 -4.54
N PHE A 86 23.29 -10.50 -3.94
CA PHE A 86 22.92 -9.13 -3.56
C PHE A 86 23.58 -8.65 -2.26
N PHE A 87 24.14 -9.55 -1.46
CA PHE A 87 24.95 -9.16 -0.32
C PHE A 87 26.36 -8.92 -0.84
N THR A 88 26.72 -7.64 -0.98
CA THR A 88 28.10 -7.21 -1.07
C THR A 88 28.89 -7.88 0.05
N THR A 89 29.98 -8.53 -0.34
CA THR A 89 31.04 -9.06 0.52
C THR A 89 31.21 -8.16 1.74
N SER A 90 31.06 -8.74 2.93
CA SER A 90 31.27 -8.08 4.22
C SER A 90 32.48 -7.17 4.14
N PHE A 91 32.27 -5.87 4.36
CA PHE A 91 33.35 -4.93 4.62
C PHE A 91 34.13 -5.49 5.81
N GLN A 92 35.34 -5.99 5.57
CA GLN A 92 36.30 -6.15 6.66
C GLN A 92 36.60 -4.72 7.10
N GLY A 93 35.96 -4.32 8.20
CA GLY A 93 36.31 -3.09 8.89
C GLY A 93 37.81 -3.08 9.08
N ILE A 94 38.48 -2.07 8.52
CA ILE A 94 39.85 -1.79 8.88
C ILE A 94 39.80 -1.43 10.36
N GLU A 95 40.15 -2.37 11.23
CA GLU A 95 40.40 -2.06 12.64
C GLU A 95 41.63 -1.17 12.69
N THR A 96 41.38 0.14 12.66
CA THR A 96 42.41 1.10 12.98
C THR A 96 42.55 1.02 14.50
N SER A 97 43.52 0.26 15.01
CA SER A 97 43.79 0.23 16.44
C SER A 97 44.42 1.57 16.85
N GLN A 98 43.59 2.59 16.99
CA GLN A 98 44.01 3.80 17.67
C GLN A 98 43.84 3.52 19.15
N ALA A 99 44.97 3.35 19.85
CA ALA A 99 44.96 3.25 21.30
C ALA A 99 44.45 4.59 21.84
N ASP A 100 43.18 4.65 22.21
CA ASP A 100 42.63 5.81 22.91
C ASP A 100 43.36 5.95 24.23
N ARG A 101 44.23 6.97 24.30
CA ARG A 101 44.88 7.36 25.55
C ARG A 101 43.88 8.13 26.39
N PHE A 102 43.10 7.41 27.19
CA PHE A 102 42.32 8.04 28.24
C PHE A 102 43.27 8.51 29.35
N VAL A 103 43.21 9.80 29.69
CA VAL A 103 43.86 10.31 30.89
C VAL A 103 43.12 9.71 32.09
N GLN A 104 43.78 8.86 32.86
CA GLN A 104 43.21 8.37 34.11
C GLN A 104 43.10 9.53 35.09
N SER A 105 41.87 9.97 35.36
CA SER A 105 41.60 10.84 36.49
C SER A 105 41.66 9.98 37.76
N THR A 106 42.66 10.20 38.59
CA THR A 106 42.73 9.56 39.90
C THR A 106 41.64 10.15 40.78
N ILE A 107 40.66 9.31 41.12
CA ILE A 107 39.67 9.66 42.16
C ILE A 107 40.48 9.85 43.44
N GLY A 108 40.52 11.09 43.93
CA GLY A 108 41.18 11.41 45.20
C GLY A 108 40.63 10.58 46.36
N SER A 109 41.31 10.61 47.50
CA SER A 109 40.88 9.85 48.67
C SER A 109 39.49 10.28 49.15
N PRO A 110 38.61 9.33 49.54
CA PRO A 110 37.28 9.66 50.03
C PRO A 110 37.37 10.55 51.28
N VAL A 111 36.67 11.68 51.23
CA VAL A 111 36.50 12.55 52.40
C VAL A 111 35.19 12.20 53.09
N SER A 112 35.24 11.98 54.41
CA SER A 112 34.04 11.72 55.21
C SER A 112 33.15 12.95 55.20
N ARG A 113 31.92 12.81 54.73
CA ARG A 113 30.91 13.87 54.72
C ARG A 113 29.72 13.40 55.54
N ALA A 114 29.41 14.09 56.63
CA ALA A 114 28.20 13.83 57.41
C ALA A 114 26.98 14.24 56.56
N SER A 115 26.25 13.28 55.99
CA SER A 115 25.00 13.52 55.29
C SER A 115 23.83 13.40 56.27
N SER A 116 23.39 14.52 56.84
CA SER A 116 22.18 14.57 57.69
C SER A 116 20.88 14.34 56.92
N LEU A 117 20.94 14.25 55.59
CA LEU A 117 19.79 14.30 54.67
C LEU A 117 19.22 12.95 54.24
N PHE A 118 19.87 11.82 54.57
CA PHE A 118 19.35 10.49 54.23
C PHE A 118 19.28 9.61 55.46
N HIS A 119 18.13 9.65 56.14
CA HIS A 119 17.70 8.57 57.02
C HIS A 119 16.38 8.01 56.45
N PRO A 120 16.27 6.68 56.26
CA PRO A 120 15.02 6.09 55.82
C PRO A 120 13.92 6.28 56.89
N PRO A 121 12.66 6.51 56.49
CA PRO A 121 11.57 6.67 57.45
C PRO A 121 11.30 5.37 58.22
N ASN A 122 11.14 5.48 59.54
CA ASN A 122 10.79 4.37 60.42
C ASN A 122 9.33 3.98 60.18
N PHE A 123 9.07 2.72 59.85
CA PHE A 123 7.73 2.17 59.73
C PHE A 123 7.11 2.04 61.13
N VAL A 124 6.13 2.90 61.43
CA VAL A 124 5.12 2.69 62.48
C VAL A 124 3.77 2.59 61.78
#